data_AF-A0AA43I334-F1
#
_entry.id   AF-A0AA43I334-F1
#
_cell.length_a   1.000
_cell.length_b   1.000
_cell.length_c   1.000
_cell.angle_alpha   90.00
_cell.angle_beta   90.00
_cell.angle_gamma   90.00
#
_symmetry.space_group_name_H-M   'P 1'
#
loop_
_entity.id
_entity.type
_entity.pdbx_description
1 polymer ?
#
loop_
_entity_poly.entity_id
_entity_poly.type
_entity_poly.pdbx_seq_one_letter_code
_entity_poly.pdbx_strand_id
1 'polypeptide(L)'
;MANKPKQPPLLVREQFETILSILTDSERGKIFMAIMAYQWRSELPSDFTEKLSVVFHLLQAFIDEDNKKYEEKREDNRKKIQEYWDGRNSNK
;
A
#
# COMPACT_ATOMS: atom_id res chain seq x y z
N MET A 1 -20.58 0.93 14.91
CA MET A 1 -19.99 0.40 13.67
C MET A 1 -18.49 0.61 13.76
N ALA A 2 -17.69 -0.45 13.86
CA ALA A 2 -16.24 -0.29 13.94
C ALA A 2 -15.73 0.34 12.64
N ASN A 3 -15.15 1.55 12.72
CA ASN A 3 -14.47 2.17 11.59
C ASN A 3 -13.30 1.27 11.23
N LYS A 4 -13.43 0.47 10.17
CA LYS A 4 -12.30 -0.27 9.61
C LYS A 4 -11.21 0.74 9.24
N PRO A 5 -9.94 0.48 9.59
CA PRO A 5 -8.86 1.35 9.15
C PRO A 5 -8.89 1.46 7.62
N LYS A 6 -8.85 2.68 7.11
CA LYS A 6 -8.81 2.95 5.68
C LYS A 6 -7.46 2.44 5.16
N GLN A 7 -7.47 1.47 4.25
CA GLN A 7 -6.26 1.04 3.56
C GLN A 7 -5.63 2.25 2.86
N PRO A 8 -4.30 2.40 2.88
CA PRO A 8 -3.64 3.49 2.19
C PRO A 8 -3.86 3.40 0.68
N PRO A 9 -3.85 4.54 -0.02
CA PRO A 9 -3.89 4.54 -1.47
C PRO A 9 -2.62 3.94 -2.03
N LEU A 10 -2.74 3.07 -3.05
CA LEU A 10 -1.62 2.61 -3.85
C LEU A 10 -1.06 3.80 -4.64
N LEU A 11 0.19 4.20 -4.39
CA LEU A 11 0.80 5.29 -5.13
C LEU A 11 1.40 4.74 -6.42
N VAL A 12 0.91 5.26 -7.55
CA VAL A 12 1.51 4.98 -8.85
C VAL A 12 2.85 5.72 -8.92
N ARG A 13 3.93 4.98 -9.17
CA ARG A 13 5.28 5.53 -9.30
C ARG A 13 5.73 5.44 -10.76
N GLU A 14 6.61 6.35 -11.19
CA GLU A 14 7.14 6.37 -12.57
C GLU A 14 7.78 5.02 -12.97
N GLN A 15 8.37 4.30 -12.02
CA GLN A 15 8.99 3.00 -12.26
C GLN A 15 7.98 1.93 -12.70
N PHE A 16 6.68 2.11 -12.42
CA PHE A 16 5.65 1.13 -12.76
C PHE A 16 5.53 0.97 -14.27
N GLU A 17 5.65 2.05 -15.04
CA GLU A 17 5.57 2.00 -16.49
C GLU A 17 6.68 1.11 -17.06
N THR A 18 7.92 1.35 -16.63
CA THR A 18 9.08 0.54 -17.04
C THR A 18 8.93 -0.93 -16.62
N ILE A 19 8.50 -1.19 -15.37
CA ILE A 19 8.31 -2.56 -14.85
C ILE A 19 7.19 -3.30 -15.60
N LEU A 20 6.11 -2.62 -15.96
CA LEU A 20 4.98 -3.23 -16.68
C LEU A 20 5.26 -3.34 -18.18
N SER A 21 6.19 -2.56 -18.73
CA SER A 21 6.52 -2.58 -20.15
C SER A 21 7.04 -3.95 -20.63
N ILE A 22 7.74 -4.69 -19.76
CA ILE A 22 8.30 -6.04 -20.05
C ILE A 22 7.23 -7.15 -20.08
N LEU A 23 6.00 -6.84 -19.67
CA LEU A 23 4.87 -7.75 -19.66
C LEU A 23 4.04 -7.62 -20.93
N THR A 24 3.46 -8.74 -21.36
CA THR A 24 2.36 -8.74 -22.34
C THR A 24 1.09 -8.18 -21.69
N ASP A 25 0.11 -7.76 -22.49
CA ASP A 25 -1.14 -7.20 -21.95
C ASP A 25 -1.90 -8.17 -21.02
N SER A 26 -1.90 -9.46 -21.35
CA SER A 26 -2.48 -10.50 -20.48
C SER A 26 -1.76 -10.60 -19.14
N GLU A 27 -0.42 -10.56 -19.16
CA GLU A 27 0.41 -10.56 -17.96
C GLU A 27 0.20 -9.30 -17.10
N ARG A 28 0.06 -8.12 -17.73
CA ARG A 28 -0.26 -6.86 -17.03
C ARG A 28 -1.58 -6.96 -16.29
N GLY A 29 -2.61 -7.55 -16.93
CA GLY A 29 -3.91 -7.80 -16.30
C GLY A 29 -3.80 -8.70 -15.06
N LYS A 30 -3.03 -9.79 -15.15
CA LYS A 30 -2.78 -10.69 -14.01
C LYS A 30 -2.08 -9.98 -12.85
N ILE A 31 -1.03 -9.21 -13.14
CA ILE A 31 -0.29 -8.43 -12.14
C ILE A 31 -1.20 -7.40 -11.47
N PHE A 32 -2.00 -6.68 -12.25
CA PHE A 32 -2.93 -5.69 -11.71
C PHE A 32 -3.92 -6.33 -10.72
N MET A 33 -4.51 -7.47 -11.08
CA MET A 33 -5.43 -8.18 -10.20
C MET A 33 -4.75 -8.70 -8.93
N ALA A 34 -3.52 -9.20 -9.02
CA ALA A 34 -2.76 -9.67 -7.87
C ALA A 34 -2.37 -8.52 -6.93
N ILE A 35 -1.96 -7.36 -7.46
CA ILE A 35 -1.69 -6.16 -6.67
C ILE A 35 -2.93 -5.73 -5.88
N MET A 36 -4.10 -5.74 -6.51
CA MET A 36 -5.35 -5.42 -5.85
C MET A 36 -5.71 -6.46 -4.77
N ALA A 37 -5.52 -7.75 -5.06
CA ALA A 37 -5.74 -8.80 -4.07
C ALA A 37 -4.82 -8.63 -2.84
N TYR A 38 -3.55 -8.32 -3.08
CA TYR A 38 -2.59 -8.04 -2.01
C TYR A 38 -2.97 -6.80 -1.20
N GLN A 39 -3.24 -5.67 -1.86
CA GLN A 39 -3.55 -4.41 -1.16
C GLN A 39 -4.81 -4.51 -0.29
N TRP A 40 -5.85 -5.21 -0.77
CA TRP A 40 -7.14 -5.22 -0.10
C TRP A 40 -7.36 -6.42 0.80
N ARG A 41 -6.70 -7.55 0.53
CA ARG A 41 -6.92 -8.84 1.21
C ARG A 41 -5.64 -9.52 1.69
N SER A 42 -4.47 -8.94 1.43
CA SER A 42 -3.15 -9.53 1.76
C SER A 42 -2.96 -10.92 1.15
N GLU A 43 -3.60 -11.18 0.02
CA GLU A 43 -3.47 -12.43 -0.74
C GLU A 43 -2.23 -12.40 -1.63
N LEU A 44 -1.44 -13.48 -1.59
CA LEU A 44 -0.30 -13.67 -2.48
C LEU A 44 -0.71 -14.52 -3.70
N PRO A 45 -0.23 -14.19 -4.92
CA PRO A 45 -0.47 -15.02 -6.10
C PRO A 45 0.25 -16.37 -5.96
N SER A 46 -0.42 -17.45 -6.34
CA SER A 46 0.10 -18.83 -6.21
C SER A 46 0.46 -19.49 -7.54
N ASP A 47 -0.02 -18.93 -8.66
CA ASP A 47 0.07 -19.50 -10.01
C ASP A 47 0.95 -18.66 -10.96
N PHE A 48 1.87 -17.87 -10.40
CA PHE A 48 2.73 -17.00 -11.20
C PHE A 48 3.95 -17.75 -11.75
N THR A 49 4.27 -17.44 -13.01
CA THR A 49 5.57 -17.79 -13.59
C THR A 49 6.68 -17.01 -12.87
N GLU A 50 7.92 -17.48 -12.97
CA GLU A 50 9.06 -16.80 -12.32
C GLU A 50 9.13 -15.31 -12.67
N LYS A 51 8.95 -14.96 -13.95
CA LYS A 51 8.87 -13.58 -14.44
C LYS A 51 7.79 -12.77 -13.72
N LEU A 52 6.57 -13.30 -13.60
CA LEU A 52 5.46 -12.61 -12.94
C LEU A 52 5.69 -12.48 -11.43
N SER A 53 6.25 -13.51 -10.80
CA SER A 53 6.61 -13.48 -9.38
C SER A 53 7.63 -12.40 -9.08
N VAL A 54 8.67 -12.25 -9.90
CA VAL A 54 9.66 -11.16 -9.74
C VAL A 54 9.00 -9.79 -9.86
N VAL A 55 8.19 -9.58 -10.90
CA VAL A 55 7.49 -8.30 -11.07
C VAL A 55 6.54 -8.00 -9.92
N PHE A 56 5.79 -9.00 -9.45
CA PHE A 56 4.90 -8.87 -8.32
C PHE A 56 5.66 -8.47 -7.06
N HIS A 57 6.77 -9.13 -6.71
CA HIS A 57 7.55 -8.80 -5.52
C HIS A 57 8.15 -7.38 -5.58
N LEU A 58 8.55 -6.90 -6.76
CA LEU A 58 9.00 -5.51 -6.92
C LEU A 58 7.88 -4.51 -6.62
N LEU A 59 6.68 -4.76 -7.14
CA LEU A 59 5.52 -3.89 -6.92
C LEU A 59 5.00 -4.01 -5.48
N GLN A 60 5.06 -5.21 -4.89
CA GLN A 60 4.77 -5.47 -3.48
C GLN A 60 5.66 -4.63 -2.57
N ALA A 61 6.97 -4.54 -2.86
CA ALA A 61 7.88 -3.74 -2.05
C ALA A 61 7.50 -2.24 -2.02
N PHE A 62 7.03 -1.69 -3.15
CA PHE A 62 6.54 -0.30 -3.18
C PHE A 62 5.27 -0.12 -2.35
N ILE A 63 4.36 -1.09 -2.43
CA ILE A 63 3.11 -1.09 -1.64
C ILE A 63 3.42 -1.15 -0.14
N ASP A 64 4.33 -2.03 0.26
CA ASP A 64 4.74 -2.17 1.66
C ASP A 64 5.41 -0.89 2.19
N GLU A 65 6.20 -0.21 1.36
CA GLU A 65 6.78 1.09 1.68
C GLU A 65 5.70 2.17 1.88
N ASP A 66 4.71 2.22 0.99
CA ASP A 66 3.58 3.16 1.08
C ASP A 66 2.75 2.90 2.34
N ASN A 67 2.49 1.62 2.65
CA ASN A 67 1.80 1.18 3.86
C ASN A 67 2.55 1.63 5.12
N LYS A 68 3.87 1.46 5.14
CA LYS A 68 4.73 1.89 6.24
C LYS A 68 4.65 3.41 6.45
N LYS A 69 4.85 4.19 5.37
CA LYS A 69 4.77 5.66 5.41
C LYS A 69 3.40 6.16 5.88
N TYR A 70 2.34 5.46 5.47
CA TYR A 70 0.99 5.80 5.90
C TYR A 70 0.81 5.59 7.41
N GLU A 71 1.24 4.44 7.95
CA GLU A 71 1.12 4.17 9.38
C GLU A 71 1.98 5.11 10.23
N GLU A 72 3.19 5.44 9.80
CA GLU A 72 4.03 6.47 10.45
C GLU A 72 3.30 7.82 10.54
N LYS A 73 2.75 8.29 9.41
CA LYS A 73 1.98 9.54 9.37
C LYS A 73 0.72 9.48 10.23
N ARG A 74 0.08 8.31 10.31
CA ARG A 74 -1.11 8.08 11.12
C ARG A 74 -0.78 8.13 12.61
N GLU A 75 0.36 7.57 13.02
CA GLU A 75 0.87 7.67 14.39
C GLU A 75 1.19 9.10 14.79
N ASP A 76 1.90 9.85 13.95
CA ASP A 76 2.24 11.24 14.22
C ASP A 76 0.99 12.13 14.34
N ASN A 77 0.00 11.89 13.48
CA ASN A 77 -1.28 12.59 13.58
C ASN A 77 -2.03 12.25 14.87
N ARG A 78 -2.00 10.98 15.32
CA ARG A 78 -2.58 10.59 16.62
C ARG A 78 -1.90 11.34 17.77
N LYS A 79 -0.57 11.42 17.78
CA LYS A 79 0.21 12.14 18.79
C LYS A 79 -0.13 13.64 18.81
N LYS A 80 -0.11 14.30 17.65
CA LYS A 80 -0.43 15.73 17.53
C LYS A 80 -1.85 16.06 17.99
N ILE A 81 -2.82 15.19 17.68
CA ILE A 81 -4.21 15.35 18.15
C ILE A 81 -4.26 15.22 19.67
N GLN A 82 -3.56 14.22 20.23
CA GLN A 82 -3.50 14.03 21.68
C GLN A 82 -2.87 15.24 22.38
N GLU A 83 -1.71 15.69 21.93
CA GLU A 83 -1.01 16.89 22.43
C GLU A 83 -1.91 18.14 22.38
N TYR A 84 -2.65 18.33 21.27
CA TYR A 84 -3.60 19.44 21.13
C TYR A 84 -4.70 19.41 22.20
N TRP A 85 -5.28 18.23 22.48
CA TRP A 85 -6.33 18.09 23.49
C TRP A 85 -5.80 18.20 24.91
N ASP A 86 -4.61 17.67 25.19
CA ASP A 86 -3.97 17.75 26.51
C ASP A 86 -3.61 19.19 26.86
N GLY A 87 -3.03 19.94 25.91
CA GLY A 87 -2.75 21.37 26.08
C GLY A 87 -4.02 22.21 26.27
N ARG A 88 -5.12 21.86 25.59
CA ARG A 88 -6.42 22.53 25.74
C ARG A 88 -7.06 22.28 27.11
N ASN A 89 -6.94 21.07 27.65
CA ASN A 89 -7.50 20.71 28.94
C ASN A 89 -6.70 21.28 30.12
N SER A 90 -5.40 21.54 29.93
CA SER A 90 -4.51 22.10 30.97
C SER A 90 -4.70 23.62 31.18
N ASN A 91 -5.40 24.29 30.27
CA ASN A 91 -5.72 25.73 30.31
C ASN A 91 -7.15 26.00 30.83
N LYS A 92 -7.83 25.00 31.39
CA LYS A 92 -9.11 25.11 32.11
C LYS A 92 -8.88 24.88 33.59
#